data_AF-A0A2K2DQS1-F1
#
_entry.id   AF-A0A2K2DQS1-F1
#
_cell.length_a   1.000
_cell.length_b   1.000
_cell.length_c   1.000
_cell.angle_alpha   90.00
_cell.angle_beta   90.00
_cell.angle_gamma   90.00
#
_symmetry.space_group_name_H-M   'P 1'
#
loop_
_entity.id
_entity.type
_entity.pdbx_description
1 polymer ?
#
loop_
_entity_poly.entity_id
_entity_poly.type
_entity_poly.pdbx_seq_one_letter_code
_entity_poly.pdbx_strand_id
1 'polypeptide(L)' 'MKLAGGMDAAGVASEGEEEKPWKCCDLTICARSFPPTCRCADVVKQCADGCKSCMGVPFGHICNDWYTGDPAQGATNGN' A
#
# COMPACT_ATOMS: atom_id res chain seq x y z
N MET A 1 -3.18 43.86 8.92
CA MET A 1 -2.48 43.31 7.74
C MET A 1 -1.35 42.40 8.20
N LYS A 2 -1.20 41.24 7.53
CA LYS A 2 -0.17 40.17 7.62
C LYS A 2 -0.29 39.18 8.80
N LEU A 3 -0.27 37.84 8.65
CA LEU A 3 -0.15 36.90 7.51
C LEU A 3 -0.72 35.53 7.95
N ALA A 4 -1.26 34.76 7.01
CA ALA A 4 -1.77 33.40 7.18
C ALA A 4 -0.67 32.31 7.05
N GLY A 5 -0.96 31.12 7.57
CA GLY A 5 -0.26 29.84 7.30
C GLY A 5 -0.14 29.01 8.60
N GLY A 6 -0.83 27.91 8.84
CA GLY A 6 -1.48 26.93 7.95
C GLY A 6 -0.64 25.64 7.95
N MET A 7 -0.86 24.77 8.94
CA MET A 7 -0.27 23.43 9.01
C MET A 7 -1.22 22.47 9.73
N ASP A 8 -2.45 22.38 9.25
CA ASP A 8 -3.41 21.39 9.73
C ASP A 8 -3.17 20.07 9.01
N ALA A 9 -2.83 19.05 9.81
CA ALA A 9 -2.72 17.66 9.40
C ALA A 9 -4.06 17.18 8.84
N ALA A 10 -4.20 17.20 7.52
CA ALA A 10 -5.33 16.59 6.85
C ALA A 10 -5.10 15.08 6.76
N GLY A 11 -5.54 14.38 7.81
CA GLY A 11 -6.01 13.01 7.64
C GLY A 11 -7.17 13.03 6.66
N VAL A 12 -7.02 12.35 5.53
CA VAL A 12 -8.12 12.10 4.60
C VAL A 12 -8.37 10.61 4.58
N ALA A 13 -9.42 10.20 5.29
CA ALA A 13 -9.93 8.85 5.25
C ALA A 13 -10.91 8.68 4.06
N SER A 14 -10.70 7.56 3.37
CA SER A 14 -11.72 6.69 2.76
C SER A 14 -12.44 7.16 1.50
N GLU A 15 -12.09 6.55 0.36
CA GLU A 15 -13.07 6.19 -0.68
C GLU A 15 -12.72 4.80 -1.25
N GLY A 16 -13.40 3.79 -0.70
CA GLY A 16 -13.21 2.37 -1.01
C GLY A 16 -12.62 1.62 0.18
N GLU A 17 -13.47 0.98 0.97
CA GLU A 17 -13.08 -0.12 1.86
C GLU A 17 -12.70 -1.35 0.98
N GLU A 18 -11.84 -1.14 -0.01
CA GLU A 18 -11.16 -2.23 -0.68
C GLU A 18 -10.06 -2.66 0.27
N GLU A 19 -10.27 -3.82 0.88
CA GLU A 19 -9.34 -4.41 1.84
C GLU A 19 -7.94 -4.41 1.22
N LYS A 20 -6.98 -3.77 1.89
CA LYS A 20 -5.61 -3.63 1.40
C LYS A 20 -5.07 -5.01 1.02
N PRO A 21 -4.49 -5.21 -0.19
CA PRO A 21 -4.16 -6.57 -0.65
C PRO A 21 -3.01 -7.24 0.12
N TRP A 22 -2.35 -6.50 1.02
CA TRP A 22 -1.27 -6.98 1.87
C TRP A 22 -1.38 -6.35 3.27
N LYS A 23 -1.03 -7.13 4.29
CA LYS A 23 -0.98 -6.66 5.70
C LYS A 23 0.21 -5.73 5.93
N CYS A 24 1.36 -6.09 5.34
CA CYS A 24 2.65 -5.43 5.44
C CYS A 24 3.30 -5.38 4.05
N CYS A 25 4.18 -4.41 3.79
CA CYS A 25 4.96 -4.40 2.55
C CYS A 25 6.28 -3.66 2.70
N ASP A 26 7.40 -4.36 2.50
CA ASP A 26 8.73 -3.76 2.54
C ASP A 26 9.16 -3.23 1.17
N LEU A 27 8.84 -3.97 0.11
CA LEU A 27 9.17 -3.62 -1.28
C LEU A 27 7.93 -3.07 -2.00
N THR A 28 7.77 -1.75 -1.99
CA THR A 28 6.64 -1.07 -2.62
C THR A 28 7.03 -0.47 -3.98
N ILE A 29 6.19 -0.66 -4.98
CA ILE A 29 6.36 -0.08 -6.32
C ILE A 29 5.14 0.76 -6.64
N CYS A 30 5.33 2.06 -6.81
CA CYS A 30 4.24 3.02 -7.01
C CYS A 30 4.37 3.81 -8.32
N ALA A 31 3.23 4.11 -8.92
CA ALA A 31 3.11 5.09 -9.98
C ALA A 31 3.43 6.50 -9.47
N ARG A 32 3.93 7.37 -10.36
CA ARG A 32 4.21 8.79 -10.07
C ARG A 32 2.93 9.64 -10.22
N SER A 33 1.88 9.32 -9.44
CA SER A 33 0.59 10.03 -9.41
C SER A 33 0.22 10.47 -7.98
N PHE A 34 -0.80 11.33 -7.84
CA PHE A 34 -1.34 11.74 -6.55
C PHE A 34 -2.88 11.60 -6.53
N PRO A 35 -3.47 10.67 -5.76
CA PRO A 35 -2.79 9.65 -4.95
C PRO A 35 -2.01 8.64 -5.81
N PRO A 36 -0.96 7.99 -5.25
CA PRO A 36 -0.22 6.97 -5.98
C PRO A 36 -1.04 5.68 -6.08
N THR A 37 -0.87 4.95 -7.18
CA THR A 37 -1.29 3.55 -7.29
C THR A 37 -0.06 2.67 -7.11
N CYS A 38 -0.09 1.77 -6.13
CA CYS A 38 1.04 0.99 -5.67
C CYS A 38 0.78 -0.51 -5.73
N ARG A 39 1.83 -1.31 -5.83
CA ARG A 39 1.81 -2.76 -5.63
C ARG A 39 2.89 -3.18 -4.63
N CYS A 40 2.67 -4.31 -3.96
CA CYS A 40 3.69 -4.93 -3.12
C CYS A 40 4.48 -6.00 -3.90
N ALA A 41 5.81 -5.96 -3.79
CA ALA A 41 6.72 -6.89 -4.44
C ALA A 41 7.39 -7.87 -3.45
N ASP A 42 6.90 -7.93 -2.21
CA ASP A 42 7.38 -8.90 -1.23
C ASP A 42 7.09 -10.33 -1.69
N VAL A 43 8.08 -11.20 -1.52
CA VAL A 43 7.89 -12.65 -1.65
C VAL A 43 7.48 -13.19 -0.28
N VAL A 44 6.22 -13.59 -0.17
CA VAL A 44 5.63 -14.11 1.06
C VAL A 44 5.37 -15.61 0.97
N LYS A 45 5.24 -16.29 2.11
CA LYS A 45 4.87 -17.70 2.15
C LYS A 45 3.43 -17.94 1.67
N GLN A 46 2.54 -16.97 1.90
CA GLN A 46 1.14 -17.00 1.47
C GLN A 46 0.65 -15.56 1.34
N CYS A 47 -0.13 -15.27 0.29
CA CYS A 47 -0.76 -13.95 0.13
C CYS A 47 -1.81 -13.68 1.22
N ALA A 48 -2.10 -12.41 1.49
CA ALA A 48 -3.20 -12.03 2.37
C ALA A 48 -4.56 -12.30 1.72
N ASP A 49 -5.61 -12.40 2.53
CA ASP A 49 -6.98 -12.69 2.06
C ASP A 49 -7.51 -11.60 1.10
N GLY A 50 -7.10 -10.34 1.32
CA GLY A 50 -7.40 -9.22 0.42
C GLY A 50 -6.70 -9.27 -0.95
N CYS A 51 -5.75 -10.20 -1.17
CA CYS A 51 -5.07 -10.34 -2.45
C CYS A 51 -5.89 -11.18 -3.44
N LYS A 52 -6.43 -10.54 -4.47
CA LYS A 52 -7.20 -11.16 -5.55
C LYS A 52 -6.29 -11.87 -6.56
N SER A 53 -5.07 -11.39 -6.79
CA SER A 53 -4.10 -11.94 -7.74
C SER A 53 -2.83 -12.43 -7.06
N CYS A 54 -2.91 -13.60 -6.42
CA CYS A 54 -1.76 -14.25 -5.79
C CYS A 54 -1.00 -15.12 -6.81
N MET A 55 0.23 -14.73 -7.16
CA MET A 55 1.08 -15.44 -8.13
C MET A 55 2.18 -16.24 -7.42
N GLY A 56 2.33 -17.51 -7.78
CA GLY A 56 3.44 -18.35 -7.31
C GLY A 56 4.75 -17.99 -8.02
N VAL A 57 5.83 -17.90 -7.25
CA VAL A 57 7.20 -17.66 -7.72
C VAL A 57 8.14 -18.69 -7.06
N PRO A 58 9.39 -18.86 -7.53
CA PRO A 58 10.35 -19.68 -6.78
C PRO A 58 10.43 -19.22 -5.33
N PHE A 59 10.26 -20.16 -4.40
CA PHE A 59 10.33 -19.97 -2.94
C PHE A 59 9.19 -19.17 -2.28
N GLY A 60 8.09 -18.85 -2.97
CA GLY A 60 6.94 -18.21 -2.34
C GLY A 60 5.88 -17.68 -3.29
N HIS A 61 5.20 -16.61 -2.88
CA HIS A 61 4.14 -15.96 -3.62
C HIS A 61 4.31 -14.44 -3.61
N ILE A 62 3.84 -13.78 -4.66
CA ILE A 62 3.77 -12.32 -4.78
C ILE A 62 2.31 -11.95 -5.03
N CYS A 63 1.82 -10.93 -4.33
CA CYS A 63 0.53 -10.32 -4.64
C CYS A 63 0.67 -9.32 -5.78
N ASN A 64 -0.05 -9.53 -6.90
CA ASN A 64 0.00 -8.64 -8.08
C ASN A 64 -1.09 -7.57 -8.10
N ASP A 65 -1.86 -7.44 -7.02
CA ASP A 65 -2.89 -6.42 -6.92
C ASP A 65 -2.27 -5.02 -6.87
N TRP A 66 -2.99 -4.08 -7.46
CA TRP A 66 -2.68 -2.66 -7.38
C TRP A 66 -3.68 -1.98 -6.44
N TYR A 67 -3.16 -1.16 -5.55
CA TYR A 67 -3.92 -0.42 -4.56
C TYR A 67 -3.68 1.08 -4.73
N THR A 68 -4.74 1.88 -4.81
CA THR A 68 -4.63 3.34 -4.86
C THR A 68 -4.68 3.90 -3.45
N GLY A 69 -3.58 4.50 -3.00
CA GLY A 69 -3.43 5.01 -1.64
C GLY A 69 -1.99 4.92 -1.16
N ASP A 70 -1.73 5.47 0.03
CA ASP A 70 -0.38 5.48 0.61
C ASP A 70 0.04 4.05 1.04
N PRO A 71 1.14 3.51 0.48
CA PRO A 71 1.63 2.19 0.89
C PRO A 71 2.13 2.18 2.34
N ALA A 72 2.62 3.32 2.86
CA ALA A 72 3.27 3.46 4.17
C ALA A 72 2.34 3.26 5.37
N GLN A 73 1.03 3.15 5.16
CA GLN A 73 0.09 2.74 6.21
C GLN A 73 0.10 1.21 6.47
N GLY A 74 0.97 0.44 5.81
CA GLY A 74 1.23 -0.95 6.17
C GLY A 74 2.42 -1.01 7.13
N ALA A 75 2.31 -1.77 8.21
CA ALA A 75 3.48 -2.10 9.01
C ALA A 75 4.57 -2.69 8.09
N THR A 76 5.83 -2.33 8.26
CA THR A 76 6.94 -3.09 7.64
C THR A 76 6.96 -4.49 8.27
N ASN A 77 7.42 -5.52 7.56
CA ASN A 77 7.69 -6.81 8.20
C ASN A 77 8.87 -6.57 9.15
N GLY A 78 8.57 -6.30 10.43
CA GLY A 78 9.54 -5.85 11.42
C GLY A 78 10.82 -6.69 11.39
N ASN A 79 11.95 -5.99 11.35
CA ASN A 79 13.24 -6.57 11.71
C ASN A 79 13.38 -6.56 13.24
#